data_AF-A0A7X9III1-F1
#
_entry.id   AF-A0A7X9III1-F1
#
_cell.length_a   1.000
_cell.length_b   1.000
_cell.length_c   1.000
_cell.angle_alpha   90.00
_cell.angle_beta   90.00
_cell.angle_gamma   90.00
#
_symmetry.space_group_name_H-M   'P 1'
#
loop_
_entity.id
_entity.type
_entity.pdbx_description
1 polymer ?
#
loop_
_entity_poly.entity_id
_entity_poly.type
_entity_poly.pdbx_seq_one_letter_code
_entity_poly.pdbx_strand_id
1 'polypeptide(L)'
;MDENKSKKTDLDIASDFDRLFDQIPEPDSQEDVKAFLEENGYDIAKLKVDGLAFIDNLISSNWRFADIKEIHKIARKIDEFPIHIGWDREKLTKAIQKLSATLNSNEVQTSLAFRNLENLTDTDLATILQELEFKASLKDIPKDLD
;
A
#
# COMPACT_ATOMS: atom_id res chain seq x y z
N MET A 1 -45.66 -23.92 -3.65
CA MET A 1 -45.90 -22.56 -3.16
C MET A 1 -44.52 -21.92 -3.07
N ASP A 2 -44.22 -21.03 -4.01
CA ASP A 2 -42.97 -20.28 -4.04
C ASP A 2 -42.99 -19.25 -2.90
N GLU A 3 -42.32 -19.58 -1.80
CA GLU A 3 -41.99 -18.59 -0.79
C GLU A 3 -40.86 -17.73 -1.35
N ASN A 4 -41.30 -16.57 -1.82
CA ASN A 4 -40.54 -15.40 -2.27
C ASN A 4 -39.25 -15.21 -1.44
N LYS A 5 -38.14 -15.81 -1.89
CA LYS A 5 -36.80 -15.48 -1.39
C LYS A 5 -36.57 -14.04 -1.80
N SER A 6 -36.75 -13.12 -0.84
CA SER A 6 -36.34 -11.72 -0.97
C SER A 6 -34.97 -11.69 -1.64
N LYS A 7 -34.86 -10.95 -2.76
CA LYS A 7 -33.58 -10.73 -3.42
C LYS A 7 -32.68 -10.09 -2.37
N LYS A 8 -31.68 -10.82 -1.86
CA LYS A 8 -30.67 -10.27 -0.95
C LYS A 8 -30.12 -9.02 -1.62
N THR A 9 -30.31 -7.88 -0.96
CA THR A 9 -29.73 -6.62 -1.41
C THR A 9 -28.23 -6.66 -1.17
N ASP A 10 -27.47 -5.81 -1.86
CA ASP A 10 -26.02 -5.69 -1.63
C ASP A 10 -25.70 -5.36 -0.14
N LEU A 11 -26.63 -4.70 0.55
CA LEU A 11 -26.56 -4.42 1.99
C LEU A 11 -26.68 -5.68 2.85
N ASP A 12 -27.54 -6.63 2.45
CA ASP A 12 -27.68 -7.92 3.13
C ASP A 12 -26.42 -8.78 2.93
N ILE A 13 -25.80 -8.69 1.76
CA ILE A 13 -24.55 -9.40 1.45
C ILE A 13 -23.39 -8.81 2.25
N ALA A 14 -23.27 -7.48 2.33
CA ALA A 14 -22.26 -6.80 3.14
C ALA A 14 -22.43 -7.12 4.63
N SER A 15 -23.66 -7.13 5.13
CA SER A 15 -23.96 -7.45 6.53
C SER A 15 -23.65 -8.91 6.86
N ASP A 16 -23.95 -9.85 5.96
CA ASP A 16 -23.56 -11.25 6.10
C ASP A 16 -22.04 -11.44 6.04
N PHE A 17 -21.33 -10.60 5.27
CA PHE A 17 -19.87 -10.62 5.15
C PHE A 17 -19.21 -10.10 6.43
N ASP A 18 -19.63 -8.95 6.96
CA ASP A 18 -19.13 -8.42 8.24
C ASP A 18 -19.35 -9.41 9.38
N ARG A 19 -20.52 -10.08 9.40
CA ARG A 19 -20.84 -11.10 10.40
C ARG A 19 -19.93 -12.35 10.33
N LEU A 20 -19.28 -12.62 9.21
CA LEU A 20 -18.28 -13.69 9.12
C LEU A 20 -16.98 -13.32 9.86
N PHE A 21 -16.61 -12.03 9.86
CA PHE A 21 -15.42 -11.55 10.53
C PHE A 21 -15.67 -11.26 12.02
N ASP A 22 -16.88 -10.83 12.39
CA ASP A 22 -17.30 -10.72 13.81
C ASP A 22 -17.29 -12.08 14.54
N GLN A 23 -17.37 -13.19 13.80
CA GLN A 23 -17.30 -14.55 14.34
C GLN A 23 -15.87 -15.08 14.49
N ILE A 24 -14.88 -14.39 13.94
CA ILE A 24 -13.48 -14.70 14.18
C ILE A 24 -13.12 -14.00 15.48
N PRO A 25 -12.91 -14.72 16.58
CA PRO A 25 -12.47 -14.08 17.81
C PRO A 25 -11.16 -13.35 17.52
N GLU A 26 -11.14 -12.03 17.76
CA GLU A 26 -9.88 -11.30 17.79
C GLU A 26 -9.01 -11.97 18.86
N PRO A 27 -7.77 -12.33 18.55
CA PRO A 27 -6.91 -12.97 19.52
C PRO A 27 -6.60 -11.98 20.66
N ASP A 28 -7.08 -12.30 21.85
CA ASP A 28 -6.98 -11.45 23.05
C ASP A 28 -5.54 -11.39 23.61
N SER A 29 -4.66 -12.31 23.20
CA SER A 29 -3.27 -12.38 23.67
C SER A 29 -2.28 -12.83 22.60
N GLN A 30 -0.99 -12.54 22.81
CA GLN A 30 0.08 -13.02 21.93
C GLN A 30 0.18 -14.55 21.96
N GLU A 31 -0.18 -15.16 23.07
CA GLU A 31 -0.22 -16.60 23.27
C GLU A 31 -1.31 -17.25 22.40
N ASP A 32 -2.47 -16.63 22.23
CA ASP A 32 -3.55 -17.12 21.37
C ASP A 32 -3.16 -17.06 19.88
N VAL A 33 -2.51 -15.97 19.46
CA VAL A 33 -1.93 -15.85 18.11
C VAL A 33 -0.89 -16.94 17.88
N LYS A 34 -0.04 -17.19 18.88
CA LYS A 34 1.02 -18.20 18.80
C LYS A 34 0.43 -19.60 18.64
N ALA A 35 -0.53 -19.96 19.50
CA ALA A 35 -1.20 -21.25 19.45
C ALA A 35 -1.92 -21.47 18.11
N PHE A 36 -2.63 -20.47 17.61
CA PHE A 36 -3.30 -20.53 16.31
C PHE A 36 -2.32 -20.76 15.16
N LEU A 37 -1.18 -20.05 15.14
CA LEU A 37 -0.17 -20.21 14.11
C LEU A 37 0.49 -21.60 14.16
N GLU A 38 0.77 -22.13 15.35
CA GLU A 38 1.30 -23.50 15.53
C GLU A 38 0.30 -24.56 15.09
N GLU A 39 -0.98 -24.43 15.47
CA GLU A 39 -2.06 -25.34 15.09
C GLU A 39 -2.28 -25.41 13.57
N ASN A 40 -2.04 -24.30 12.87
CA ASN A 40 -2.09 -24.24 11.40
C ASN A 40 -0.78 -24.66 10.72
N GLY A 41 0.21 -25.13 11.49
CA GLY A 41 1.47 -25.67 10.96
C GLY A 41 2.50 -24.62 10.54
N TYR A 42 2.35 -23.38 10.99
CA TYR A 42 3.33 -22.32 10.73
C TYR A 42 4.52 -22.41 11.69
N ASP A 43 5.73 -22.17 11.17
CA ASP A 43 6.92 -21.98 11.98
C ASP A 43 7.03 -20.51 12.41
N ILE A 44 6.71 -20.23 13.67
CA ILE A 44 6.73 -18.87 14.22
C ILE A 44 8.13 -18.27 14.27
N ALA A 45 9.16 -19.09 14.56
CA ALA A 45 10.53 -18.58 14.63
C ALA A 45 10.96 -18.09 13.25
N LYS A 46 10.63 -18.85 12.22
CA LYS A 46 10.85 -18.46 10.82
C LYS A 46 10.03 -17.22 10.43
N LEU A 47 8.73 -17.19 10.73
CA LEU A 47 7.86 -16.03 10.45
C LEU A 47 8.39 -14.75 11.10
N LYS A 48 8.91 -14.84 12.32
CA LYS A 48 9.47 -13.69 13.03
C LYS A 48 10.75 -13.19 12.36
N VAL A 49 11.63 -14.08 11.92
CA VAL A 49 12.85 -13.73 11.19
C VAL A 49 12.51 -13.13 9.82
N ASP A 50 11.63 -13.77 9.07
CA ASP A 50 11.21 -13.31 7.74
C ASP A 50 10.48 -11.96 7.83
N GLY A 51 9.63 -11.80 8.85
CA GLY A 51 8.92 -10.54 9.13
C GLY A 51 9.87 -9.41 9.53
N LEU A 52 10.87 -9.67 10.37
CA LEU A 52 11.89 -8.68 10.73
C LEU A 52 12.71 -8.26 9.51
N ALA A 53 13.18 -9.24 8.71
CA ALA A 53 13.92 -8.95 7.49
C ALA A 53 13.08 -8.15 6.48
N PHE A 54 11.78 -8.46 6.37
CA PHE A 54 10.84 -7.71 5.57
C PHE A 54 10.67 -6.28 6.06
N ILE A 55 10.50 -6.07 7.38
CA ILE A 55 10.36 -4.74 7.98
C ILE A 55 11.66 -3.93 7.80
N ASP A 56 12.82 -4.53 8.06
CA ASP A 56 14.12 -3.85 7.90
C ASP A 56 14.37 -3.47 6.43
N ASN A 57 13.98 -4.33 5.49
CA ASN A 57 13.99 -4.01 4.07
C ASN A 57 13.00 -2.86 3.78
N LEU A 58 11.79 -2.91 4.33
CA LEU A 58 10.79 -1.85 4.15
C LEU A 58 11.29 -0.50 4.67
N ILE A 59 11.93 -0.49 5.85
CA ILE A 59 12.49 0.71 6.48
C ILE A 59 13.65 1.26 5.64
N SER A 60 14.56 0.38 5.21
CA SER A 60 15.73 0.79 4.41
C SER A 60 15.39 1.20 2.97
N SER A 61 14.33 0.64 2.39
CA SER A 61 13.88 0.95 1.02
C SER A 61 12.90 2.13 0.95
N ASN A 62 12.31 2.55 2.08
CA ASN A 62 11.33 3.62 2.11
C ASN A 62 11.70 4.72 3.11
N TRP A 63 12.10 5.87 2.56
CA TRP A 63 12.49 7.08 3.30
C TRP A 63 11.44 7.56 4.32
N ARG A 64 10.16 7.20 4.16
CA ARG A 64 9.09 7.50 5.13
C ARG A 64 9.32 6.86 6.50
N PHE A 65 10.26 5.91 6.62
CA PHE A 65 10.65 5.28 7.86
C PHE A 65 12.04 5.71 8.38
N ALA A 66 12.66 6.73 7.79
CA ALA A 66 13.91 7.32 8.29
C ALA A 66 13.69 8.14 9.59
N ASP A 67 14.77 8.63 10.23
CA ASP A 67 14.68 9.57 11.36
C ASP A 67 13.73 10.74 11.02
N ILE A 68 12.86 11.13 11.96
CA ILE A 68 11.87 12.20 11.81
C ILE A 68 12.49 13.48 11.21
N LYS A 69 13.74 13.80 11.54
CA LYS A 69 14.43 14.97 10.94
C LYS A 69 14.76 14.77 9.46
N GLU A 70 15.17 13.56 9.07
CA GLU A 70 15.42 13.20 7.68
C GLU A 70 14.12 13.15 6.88
N ILE A 71 13.03 12.63 7.47
CA ILE A 71 11.68 12.66 6.86
C ILE A 71 11.28 14.09 6.51
N HIS A 72 11.38 15.05 7.43
CA HIS A 72 11.00 16.44 7.14
C HIS A 72 11.90 17.09 6.07
N LYS A 73 13.20 16.73 6.05
CA LYS A 73 14.14 17.25 5.05
C LYS A 73 13.83 16.69 3.66
N ILE A 74 13.48 15.42 3.57
CA ILE A 74 13.10 14.76 2.31
C ILE A 74 11.72 15.24 1.86
N ALA A 75 10.76 15.39 2.77
CA ALA A 75 9.44 15.94 2.48
C ALA A 75 9.55 17.33 1.85
N ARG A 76 10.37 18.24 2.40
CA ARG A 76 10.61 19.56 1.77
C ARG A 76 11.17 19.46 0.36
N LYS A 77 12.06 18.49 0.10
CA LYS A 77 12.61 18.28 -1.25
C LYS A 77 11.58 17.70 -2.21
N ILE A 78 10.64 16.91 -1.72
CA ILE A 78 9.51 16.40 -2.51
C ILE A 78 8.55 17.55 -2.81
N ASP A 79 8.28 18.44 -1.85
CA ASP A 79 7.42 19.62 -2.03
C ASP A 79 7.94 20.61 -3.09
N GLU A 80 9.23 20.55 -3.44
CA GLU A 80 9.80 21.31 -4.56
C GLU A 80 9.34 20.79 -5.94
N PHE A 81 8.80 19.58 -6.00
CA PHE A 81 8.24 18.98 -7.22
C PHE A 81 6.79 19.42 -7.42
N PRO A 82 6.36 19.66 -8.67
CA PRO A 82 4.99 20.08 -8.93
C PRO A 82 4.00 18.99 -8.53
N ILE A 83 2.96 19.37 -7.79
CA ILE A 83 1.78 18.52 -7.58
C ILE A 83 0.83 18.77 -8.75
N HIS A 84 0.49 17.72 -9.49
CA HIS A 84 -0.41 17.79 -10.66
C HIS A 84 -1.89 17.87 -10.24
N ILE A 85 -2.23 18.87 -9.44
CA ILE A 85 -3.60 19.13 -8.99
C ILE A 85 -4.45 19.51 -10.20
N GLY A 86 -5.48 18.71 -10.50
CA GLY A 86 -6.39 18.94 -11.63
C GLY A 86 -6.18 18.01 -12.83
N TRP A 87 -5.20 17.10 -12.78
CA TRP A 87 -5.19 15.96 -13.69
C TRP A 87 -6.32 15.00 -13.34
N ASP A 88 -6.94 14.40 -14.35
CA ASP A 88 -7.93 13.35 -14.11
C ASP A 88 -7.28 12.08 -13.56
N ARG A 89 -8.09 11.28 -12.88
CA ARG A 89 -7.67 10.04 -12.21
C ARG A 89 -7.00 9.05 -13.17
N GLU A 90 -7.49 8.95 -14.40
CA GLU A 90 -6.95 8.01 -15.40
C GLU A 90 -5.52 8.41 -15.79
N LYS A 91 -5.32 9.70 -16.03
CA LYS A 91 -4.02 10.28 -16.36
C LYS A 91 -3.02 10.13 -15.21
N LEU A 92 -3.44 10.42 -13.97
CA LEU A 92 -2.61 10.21 -12.78
C LEU A 92 -2.21 8.74 -12.63
N THR A 93 -3.17 7.83 -12.76
CA THR A 93 -2.92 6.39 -12.61
C THR A 93 -1.96 5.87 -13.69
N LYS A 94 -2.14 6.27 -14.95
CA LYS A 94 -1.24 5.90 -16.05
C LYS A 94 0.18 6.42 -15.83
N ALA A 95 0.32 7.69 -15.45
CA ALA A 95 1.61 8.29 -15.16
C ALA A 95 2.34 7.57 -14.00
N ILE A 96 1.61 7.25 -12.92
CA ILE A 96 2.14 6.48 -11.79
C ILE A 96 2.60 5.09 -12.24
N GLN A 97 1.78 4.36 -13.01
CA GLN A 97 2.12 3.02 -13.49
C GLN A 97 3.35 3.03 -14.39
N LYS A 98 3.40 3.97 -15.35
CA LYS A 98 4.51 4.12 -16.31
C LYS A 98 5.81 4.48 -15.58
N LEU A 99 5.77 5.50 -14.73
CA LEU A 99 6.94 5.92 -13.98
C LEU A 99 7.40 4.85 -12.99
N SER A 100 6.47 4.13 -12.35
CA SER A 100 6.81 3.00 -11.47
C SER A 100 7.48 1.85 -12.24
N ALA A 101 6.98 1.53 -13.44
CA ALA A 101 7.60 0.51 -14.29
C ALA A 101 9.01 0.92 -14.74
N THR A 102 9.21 2.19 -15.11
CA THR A 102 10.53 2.72 -15.46
C THR A 102 11.49 2.70 -14.28
N LEU A 103 11.04 3.10 -13.09
CA LEU A 103 11.83 3.04 -11.86
C LEU A 103 12.23 1.59 -11.52
N ASN A 104 11.28 0.67 -11.54
CA ASN A 104 11.55 -0.74 -11.27
C ASN A 104 12.51 -1.36 -12.30
N SER A 105 12.43 -0.95 -13.57
CA SER A 105 13.35 -1.38 -14.63
C SER A 105 14.78 -0.86 -14.45
N ASN A 106 14.96 0.22 -13.69
CA ASN A 106 16.25 0.79 -13.31
C ASN A 106 16.66 0.37 -11.88
N GLU A 107 16.13 -0.74 -11.37
CA GLU A 107 16.40 -1.29 -10.02
C GLU A 107 16.06 -0.32 -8.88
N VAL A 108 15.22 0.69 -9.14
CA VAL A 108 14.70 1.59 -8.11
C VAL A 108 13.39 1.02 -7.60
N GLN A 109 13.44 0.42 -6.41
CA GLN A 109 12.28 -0.21 -5.82
C GLN A 109 11.22 0.84 -5.46
N THR A 110 10.05 0.71 -6.07
CA THR A 110 8.88 1.52 -5.72
C THR A 110 8.19 0.91 -4.50
N SER A 111 7.65 1.76 -3.62
CA SER A 111 7.04 1.34 -2.36
C SER A 111 5.81 0.45 -2.60
N LEU A 112 5.62 -0.55 -1.73
CA LEU A 112 4.42 -1.40 -1.73
C LEU A 112 3.13 -0.60 -1.50
N ALA A 113 3.23 0.62 -0.97
CA ALA A 113 2.10 1.53 -0.73
C ALA A 113 1.32 1.91 -2.00
N PHE A 114 1.85 1.62 -3.20
CA PHE A 114 1.22 1.98 -4.48
C PHE A 114 0.34 0.87 -5.07
N ARG A 115 0.06 -0.21 -4.33
CA ARG A 115 -0.59 -1.42 -4.88
C ARG A 115 -2.11 -1.34 -5.05
N ASN A 116 -2.78 -0.30 -4.55
CA ASN A 116 -4.24 -0.14 -4.61
C ASN A 116 -4.64 1.24 -5.12
N LEU A 117 -4.12 1.67 -6.28
CA LEU A 117 -4.35 3.01 -6.83
C LEU A 117 -5.85 3.29 -7.04
N GLU A 118 -6.65 2.27 -7.35
CA GLU A 118 -8.09 2.39 -7.55
C GLU A 118 -8.86 2.85 -6.30
N ASN A 119 -8.31 2.68 -5.09
CA ASN A 119 -8.97 3.03 -3.82
C ASN A 119 -8.52 4.37 -3.25
N LEU A 120 -7.56 5.05 -3.88
CA LEU A 120 -6.96 6.29 -3.38
C LEU A 120 -7.71 7.53 -3.86
N THR A 121 -7.62 8.64 -3.13
CA THR A 121 -8.19 9.90 -3.63
C THR A 121 -7.32 10.47 -4.76
N ASP A 122 -7.87 11.37 -5.59
CA ASP A 122 -7.07 11.99 -6.67
C ASP A 122 -5.89 12.82 -6.10
N THR A 123 -6.06 13.36 -4.89
CA THR A 123 -4.98 14.04 -4.15
C THR A 123 -3.89 13.06 -3.72
N ASP A 124 -4.26 11.88 -3.23
CA ASP A 124 -3.30 10.82 -2.90
C ASP A 124 -2.54 10.36 -4.15
N LEU A 125 -3.22 10.20 -5.28
CA LEU A 125 -2.58 9.86 -6.55
C LEU A 125 -1.59 10.95 -7.00
N ALA A 126 -1.97 12.23 -6.90
CA ALA A 126 -1.08 13.34 -7.26
C ALA A 126 0.16 13.42 -6.36
N THR A 127 0.02 13.18 -5.06
CA THR A 127 1.16 13.16 -4.11
C THR A 127 2.04 11.93 -4.30
N ILE A 128 1.46 10.78 -4.67
CA ILE A 128 2.24 9.60 -5.06
C ILE A 128 3.06 9.88 -6.32
N LEU A 129 2.46 10.50 -7.34
CA LEU A 129 3.16 10.86 -8.57
C LEU A 129 4.33 11.79 -8.27
N GLN A 130 4.12 12.82 -7.44
CA GLN A 130 5.16 13.75 -6.99
C GLN A 130 6.33 13.00 -6.32
N GLU A 131 6.06 12.03 -5.45
CA GLU A 131 7.11 11.22 -4.82
C GLU A 131 7.89 10.37 -5.84
N LEU A 132 7.21 9.78 -6.83
CA LEU A 132 7.86 9.01 -7.89
C LEU A 132 8.74 9.89 -8.77
N GLU A 133 8.28 11.10 -9.11
CA GLU A 133 9.07 12.06 -9.87
C GLU A 133 10.33 12.50 -9.12
N PHE A 134 10.24 12.68 -7.80
CA PHE A 134 11.41 12.93 -6.95
C PHE A 134 12.38 11.75 -6.99
N LYS A 135 11.91 10.51 -6.83
CA LYS A 135 12.77 9.31 -6.90
C LYS A 135 13.44 9.16 -8.27
N ALA A 136 12.72 9.45 -9.35
CA ALA A 136 13.28 9.46 -10.69
C ALA A 136 14.39 10.51 -10.84
N SER A 137 14.20 11.71 -10.27
CA SER A 137 15.21 12.77 -10.30
C SER A 137 16.50 12.43 -9.55
N LEU A 138 16.43 11.67 -8.46
CA LEU A 138 17.62 11.24 -7.70
C LEU A 138 18.54 10.30 -8.50
N LYS A 139 18.02 9.73 -9.58
CA LYS A 139 18.69 8.71 -10.41
C LYS A 139 18.83 9.16 -11.87
N ASP A 140 18.53 10.43 -12.15
CA ASP A 140 18.50 10.99 -13.52
C ASP A 140 17.64 10.17 -14.50
N ILE A 141 16.57 9.54 -13.98
CA ILE A 141 15.64 8.74 -14.78
C ILE A 141 14.64 9.69 -15.47
N PRO A 142 14.42 9.57 -16.79
CA PRO A 142 13.49 10.41 -17.52
C PRO A 142 12.04 10.20 -17.04
N LYS A 143 11.34 11.32 -16.85
CA LYS A 143 9.94 11.38 -16.42
C LYS A 143 9.04 11.42 -17.65
N ASP A 144 8.81 10.28 -18.26
CA ASP A 144 7.86 10.18 -19.36
C ASP A 144 6.44 10.02 -18.79
N LEU A 145 5.72 11.15 -18.70
CA LEU A 145 4.41 11.26 -18.03
C LEU A 145 3.21 11.18 -19.00
N ASP A 146 3.46 11.06 -20.30
CA ASP A 146 2.44 11.02 -21.35
C ASP A 146 1.92 9.61 -21.68
#